data_AF-A0A7D9E0J5-F1
#
_entry.id   AF-A0A7D9E0J5-F1
#
_cell.length_a   1.000
_cell.length_b   1.000
_cell.length_c   1.000
_cell.angle_alpha   90.00
_cell.angle_beta   90.00
_cell.angle_gamma   90.00
#
_symmetry.space_group_name_H-M   'P 1'
#
loop_
_entity.id
_entity.type
_entity.pdbx_description
1 polymer ?
#
loop_
_entity_poly.entity_id
_entity_poly.type
_entity_poly.pdbx_seq_one_letter_code
_entity_poly.pdbx_strand_id
1 'polypeptide(L)'
;MATSYLLDHRRFWANAKPLKRRILEGSEVIQQSDYLKDFLLLIQSDGLDTAYDVYGDDEPRPPPPESAYLKAPEDVAYDYDVIVVGAGMAGLSAAYELKKAGLSVIILEQTERYGGRVFTYGLESNLAPGLYGEAGAMRLPEISSELHVYDRSRVPFLNNDFGNLIEDWCCLFLCFWYSCINSISGTYYAETTKIVTDQLKMWLNNATDIDEEINVWERWINIWSQFTLESFLRSNIHAIYAKVLEEDRQDLDVDTLAKLLPWSNDAVRSYAVFTYTPFLENSLVQYLRDQLGHWWSADMHCLVGGMHSLADGFFSNEVLNTDDLVDHAQAFKFSYFSVPSRPNDDFVQVSCYANSDQSSPNKTYTARAVIVTTTVNILRQLTFEPLGQGGNAKHEQRKCLQAIDDLTIAPSTKIFLQTQRRFWEDADYNIQGGFSKTNLPIGQIHYVKPDPEYVESTNQGIIMVYVWNNDALIFGSLRPDQVKQEAIEQIAEIHPEIMEENMVEKSIVHAWYNQPSYQGAFGFMKTSQFNNISYEYRSNIYSDNSSFRSKTTIDNLLTETLWEPM
;
A
#
# COMPACT_ATOMS: atom_id res chain seq x y z
N MET A 1 4.36 -1.89 -5.18
CA MET A 1 4.49 -1.82 -6.65
C MET A 1 5.06 -0.47 -7.06
N ALA A 2 4.45 0.67 -6.72
CA ALA A 2 5.04 1.99 -6.98
C ALA A 2 6.39 2.24 -6.23
N THR A 3 6.61 1.70 -5.03
CA THR A 3 7.88 1.89 -4.29
C THR A 3 9.10 1.22 -4.91
N SER A 4 8.94 0.14 -5.68
CA SER A 4 10.05 -0.57 -6.33
C SER A 4 10.23 -0.13 -7.78
N TYR A 5 9.16 0.29 -8.47
CA TYR A 5 9.25 1.06 -9.72
C TYR A 5 10.16 2.27 -9.52
N LEU A 6 9.94 3.01 -8.44
CA LEU A 6 10.76 4.16 -8.09
C LEU A 6 12.22 3.73 -7.90
N LEU A 7 12.53 2.73 -7.07
CA LEU A 7 13.92 2.36 -6.73
C LEU A 7 14.79 1.90 -7.92
N ASP A 8 14.21 1.40 -9.01
CA ASP A 8 14.93 0.87 -10.17
C ASP A 8 14.97 1.84 -11.37
N HIS A 9 14.53 3.10 -11.21
CA HIS A 9 14.65 4.16 -12.24
C HIS A 9 15.45 5.38 -11.72
N ARG A 10 16.79 5.29 -11.78
CA ARG A 10 17.82 6.30 -11.42
C ARG A 10 17.43 7.71 -11.84
N ARG A 11 16.86 7.91 -13.03
CA ARG A 11 16.51 9.25 -13.52
C ARG A 11 15.27 9.87 -12.86
N PHE A 12 14.32 9.08 -12.36
CA PHE A 12 13.19 9.57 -11.53
C PHE A 12 13.67 10.28 -10.27
N TRP A 13 14.85 9.91 -9.76
CA TRP A 13 15.44 10.48 -8.56
C TRP A 13 16.37 11.66 -8.82
N ALA A 14 16.73 11.94 -10.08
CA ALA A 14 17.76 12.94 -10.41
C ALA A 14 17.43 14.34 -9.87
N ASN A 15 16.15 14.66 -9.71
CA ASN A 15 15.67 15.93 -9.15
C ASN A 15 14.95 15.76 -7.78
N ALA A 16 14.82 14.54 -7.27
CA ALA A 16 14.20 14.29 -5.98
C ALA A 16 15.17 14.62 -4.84
N LYS A 17 14.70 15.24 -3.74
CA LYS A 17 15.51 15.35 -2.51
C LYS A 17 16.02 13.93 -2.14
N PRO A 18 17.33 13.70 -1.99
CA PRO A 18 17.89 12.34 -1.85
C PRO A 18 17.26 11.56 -0.70
N LEU A 19 16.92 10.28 -0.92
CA LEU A 19 16.42 9.37 0.13
C LEU A 19 17.44 9.27 1.28
N LYS A 20 18.74 9.34 0.94
CA LYS A 20 19.87 9.53 1.86
C LYS A 20 19.63 10.65 2.88
N ARG A 21 19.19 11.82 2.42
CA ARG A 21 18.95 12.98 3.30
C ARG A 21 17.94 12.67 4.40
N ARG A 22 16.88 11.92 4.10
CA ARG A 22 15.82 11.58 5.07
C ARG A 22 16.24 10.56 6.09
N ILE A 23 16.94 9.52 5.65
CA ILE A 23 17.44 8.46 6.52
C ILE A 23 18.49 9.00 7.51
N LEU A 24 19.22 10.04 7.11
CA LEU A 24 20.26 10.69 7.90
C LEU A 24 19.77 11.87 8.75
N GLU A 25 18.85 12.69 8.24
CA GLU A 25 18.35 13.92 8.88
C GLU A 25 17.02 13.72 9.64
N GLY A 26 16.36 12.56 9.52
CA GLY A 26 15.20 12.18 10.33
C GLY A 26 13.94 13.03 10.15
N SER A 27 13.67 13.58 8.96
CA SER A 27 12.53 14.48 8.72
C SER A 27 11.80 14.35 7.36
N GLU A 28 10.50 14.68 7.42
CA GLU A 28 9.36 14.71 6.45
C GLU A 28 8.99 13.41 5.69
N VAL A 29 7.72 13.00 5.84
CA VAL A 29 7.07 11.91 5.11
C VAL A 29 6.79 12.35 3.67
N ILE A 30 7.58 11.86 2.73
CA ILE A 30 7.32 12.08 1.29
C ILE A 30 6.62 10.83 0.74
N GLN A 31 5.49 11.06 0.07
CA GLN A 31 4.63 10.04 -0.49
C GLN A 31 5.19 9.51 -1.81
N GLN A 32 4.82 8.29 -2.20
CA GLN A 32 5.19 7.75 -3.53
C GLN A 32 4.70 8.64 -4.70
N SER A 33 3.60 9.37 -4.50
CA SER A 33 3.05 10.32 -5.47
C SER A 33 3.98 11.47 -5.81
N ASP A 34 4.80 11.92 -4.87
CA ASP A 34 5.65 13.11 -5.04
C ASP A 34 6.77 12.85 -6.05
N TYR A 35 7.14 11.58 -6.20
CA TYR A 35 8.14 11.13 -7.18
C TYR A 35 7.57 10.87 -8.57
N LEU A 36 6.28 10.54 -8.67
CA LEU A 36 5.63 10.27 -9.94
C LEU A 36 5.13 11.55 -10.60
N LYS A 37 5.02 12.64 -9.86
CA LYS A 37 4.45 13.91 -10.33
C LYS A 37 5.14 14.44 -11.58
N ASP A 38 6.47 14.60 -11.56
CA ASP A 38 7.19 15.17 -12.71
C ASP A 38 7.17 14.24 -13.93
N PHE A 39 7.17 12.93 -13.71
CA PHE A 39 6.99 11.94 -14.76
C PHE A 39 5.59 12.00 -15.38
N LEU A 40 4.54 12.10 -14.56
CA LEU A 40 3.16 12.25 -15.05
C LEU A 40 2.98 13.57 -15.82
N LEU A 41 3.64 14.65 -15.38
CA LEU A 41 3.68 15.93 -16.11
C LEU A 41 4.46 15.84 -17.42
N LEU A 42 5.51 15.01 -17.48
CA LEU A 42 6.26 14.80 -18.72
C LEU A 42 5.50 13.89 -19.70
N ILE A 43 4.74 12.91 -19.19
CA ILE A 43 3.76 12.15 -20.01
C ILE A 43 2.76 13.12 -20.64
N GLN A 44 2.30 14.11 -19.88
CA GLN A 44 1.37 15.13 -20.35
C GLN A 44 1.97 16.01 -21.45
N SER A 45 3.18 16.56 -21.24
CA SER A 45 3.76 17.50 -22.20
C SER A 45 4.29 16.81 -23.44
N ASP A 46 5.04 15.73 -23.29
CA ASP A 46 5.86 15.19 -24.37
C ASP A 46 5.57 13.73 -24.68
N GLY A 47 4.56 13.16 -24.03
CA GLY A 47 4.11 11.79 -24.23
C GLY A 47 4.89 10.76 -23.39
N LEU A 48 4.29 9.57 -23.28
CA LEU A 48 4.79 8.49 -22.43
C LEU A 48 6.22 8.07 -22.78
N ASP A 49 6.58 8.00 -24.06
CA ASP A 49 7.94 7.61 -24.46
C ASP A 49 8.96 8.70 -24.11
N THR A 50 8.59 9.99 -24.14
CA THR A 50 9.51 11.05 -23.71
C THR A 50 9.72 11.01 -22.20
N ALA A 51 8.65 10.72 -21.46
CA ALA A 51 8.75 10.47 -20.03
C ALA A 51 9.65 9.27 -19.71
N TYR A 52 9.55 8.18 -20.48
CA TYR A 52 10.46 7.05 -20.39
C TYR A 52 11.88 7.36 -20.87
N ASP A 53 12.09 8.17 -21.90
CA ASP A 53 13.42 8.57 -22.36
C ASP A 53 14.12 9.45 -21.32
N VAL A 54 13.37 10.30 -20.61
CA VAL A 54 13.90 11.19 -19.57
C VAL A 54 14.09 10.47 -18.26
N TYR A 55 13.18 9.58 -17.88
CA TYR A 55 13.16 8.98 -16.54
C TYR A 55 13.48 7.47 -16.50
N GLY A 56 13.53 6.80 -17.65
CA GLY A 56 13.98 5.41 -17.79
C GLY A 56 15.50 5.29 -17.80
N ASP A 57 16.00 4.22 -17.19
CA ASP A 57 17.44 4.00 -17.01
C ASP A 57 18.12 3.30 -18.18
N ASP A 58 17.33 2.60 -18.99
CA ASP A 58 17.80 1.88 -20.15
C ASP A 58 17.30 2.51 -21.45
N GLU A 59 18.03 2.32 -22.56
CA GLU A 59 17.48 2.64 -23.88
C GLU A 59 16.18 1.87 -24.10
N PRO A 60 15.13 2.49 -24.69
CA PRO A 60 13.90 1.78 -25.04
C PRO A 60 14.27 0.52 -25.81
N ARG A 61 13.77 -0.64 -25.38
CA ARG A 61 13.96 -1.86 -26.17
C ARG A 61 13.45 -1.60 -27.58
N PRO A 62 14.14 -2.07 -28.63
CA PRO A 62 13.58 -2.02 -29.97
C PRO A 62 12.20 -2.69 -29.93
N PRO A 63 11.21 -2.15 -30.65
CA PRO A 63 9.84 -2.59 -30.55
C PRO A 63 9.81 -4.09 -30.85
N PRO A 64 8.98 -4.87 -30.13
CA PRO A 64 8.96 -6.30 -30.30
C PRO A 64 8.55 -6.60 -31.75
N PRO A 65 9.08 -7.69 -32.33
CA PRO A 65 8.78 -8.01 -33.72
C PRO A 65 7.27 -8.08 -33.92
N GLU A 66 6.76 -7.57 -35.05
CA GLU A 66 5.34 -7.42 -35.42
C GLU A 66 4.45 -8.66 -35.10
N SER A 67 5.05 -9.86 -35.05
CA SER A 67 4.45 -11.10 -34.56
C SER A 67 4.03 -11.13 -33.08
N ALA A 68 4.43 -10.13 -32.29
CA ALA A 68 4.17 -10.00 -30.86
C ALA A 68 2.88 -9.25 -30.55
N TYR A 69 2.11 -8.83 -31.56
CA TYR A 69 0.82 -8.16 -31.39
C TYR A 69 -0.28 -8.84 -32.19
N LEU A 70 -1.54 -8.64 -31.79
CA LEU A 70 -2.67 -8.98 -32.64
C LEU A 70 -2.78 -7.96 -33.77
N LYS A 71 -3.10 -8.41 -34.99
CA LYS A 71 -3.39 -7.49 -36.08
C LYS A 71 -4.69 -6.75 -35.79
N ALA A 72 -4.62 -5.42 -35.74
CA ALA A 72 -5.80 -4.57 -35.63
C ALA A 72 -6.72 -4.76 -36.85
N PRO A 73 -8.06 -4.72 -36.67
CA PRO A 73 -8.99 -4.55 -37.79
C PRO A 73 -8.76 -3.20 -38.50
N GLU A 74 -9.09 -3.11 -39.79
CA GLU A 74 -8.71 -1.97 -40.65
C GLU A 74 -9.22 -0.59 -40.19
N ASP A 75 -10.30 -0.52 -39.39
CA ASP A 75 -11.00 0.72 -39.00
C ASP A 75 -11.32 0.86 -37.49
N VAL A 76 -10.43 0.44 -36.57
CA VAL A 76 -10.69 0.62 -35.13
C VAL A 76 -10.11 1.94 -34.60
N ALA A 77 -10.98 2.81 -34.10
CA ALA A 77 -10.61 3.92 -33.21
C ALA A 77 -10.71 3.43 -31.75
N TYR A 78 -9.83 3.92 -30.88
CA TYR A 78 -9.93 3.68 -29.44
C TYR A 78 -10.87 4.71 -28.79
N ASP A 79 -11.58 4.28 -27.74
CA ASP A 79 -12.60 5.10 -27.08
C ASP A 79 -11.98 6.11 -26.09
N TYR A 80 -10.85 5.75 -25.47
CA TYR A 80 -10.19 6.52 -24.42
C TYR A 80 -8.67 6.60 -24.62
N ASP A 81 -8.01 7.57 -24.01
CA ASP A 81 -6.55 7.61 -23.96
C ASP A 81 -6.03 6.54 -23.00
N VAL A 82 -6.67 6.40 -21.82
CA VAL A 82 -6.24 5.44 -20.78
C VAL A 82 -7.44 4.74 -20.13
N ILE A 83 -7.35 3.42 -19.98
CA ILE A 83 -8.22 2.65 -19.08
C ILE A 83 -7.50 2.43 -17.74
N VAL A 84 -8.17 2.71 -16.63
CA VAL A 84 -7.69 2.37 -15.28
C VAL A 84 -8.54 1.23 -14.72
N VAL A 85 -7.93 0.09 -14.42
CA VAL A 85 -8.63 -1.07 -13.83
C VAL A 85 -8.43 -1.05 -12.32
N GLY A 86 -9.54 -0.88 -11.59
CA GLY A 86 -9.63 -0.76 -10.14
C GLY A 86 -9.75 0.69 -9.68
N ALA A 87 -10.82 1.01 -8.93
CA ALA A 87 -11.07 2.33 -8.34
C ALA A 87 -10.60 2.42 -6.88
N GLY A 88 -9.51 1.74 -6.53
CA GLY A 88 -8.83 1.95 -5.24
C GLY A 88 -7.97 3.22 -5.23
N MET A 89 -7.33 3.55 -4.11
CA MET A 89 -6.50 4.76 -3.99
C MET A 89 -5.46 4.91 -5.11
N ALA A 90 -4.79 3.82 -5.50
CA ALA A 90 -3.81 3.86 -6.60
C ALA A 90 -4.45 4.19 -7.95
N GLY A 91 -5.61 3.61 -8.25
CA GLY A 91 -6.34 3.85 -9.50
C GLY A 91 -6.96 5.24 -9.55
N LEU A 92 -7.57 5.70 -8.46
CA LEU A 92 -8.12 7.05 -8.35
C LEU A 92 -7.04 8.12 -8.48
N SER A 93 -5.89 7.94 -7.80
CA SER A 93 -4.74 8.84 -7.97
C SER A 93 -4.24 8.88 -9.41
N ALA A 94 -4.08 7.71 -10.06
CA ALA A 94 -3.64 7.66 -11.44
C ALA A 94 -4.64 8.35 -12.39
N ALA A 95 -5.93 8.03 -12.27
CA ALA A 95 -6.98 8.64 -13.08
C ALA A 95 -7.05 10.15 -12.89
N TYR A 96 -6.92 10.62 -11.64
CA TYR A 96 -6.96 12.05 -11.31
C TYR A 96 -5.82 12.82 -12.00
N GLU A 97 -4.58 12.34 -11.89
CA GLU A 97 -3.44 13.01 -12.53
C GLU A 97 -3.53 12.96 -14.06
N LEU A 98 -3.99 11.84 -14.63
CA LEU A 98 -4.21 11.71 -16.08
C LEU A 98 -5.32 12.66 -16.59
N LYS A 99 -6.42 12.78 -15.85
CA LYS A 99 -7.53 13.71 -16.20
C LYS A 99 -7.11 15.16 -16.03
N LYS A 100 -6.35 15.48 -14.99
CA LYS A 100 -5.74 16.80 -14.80
C LYS A 100 -4.76 17.15 -15.93
N ALA A 101 -4.08 16.14 -16.48
CA ALA A 101 -3.25 16.26 -17.68
C ALA A 101 -4.05 16.44 -18.99
N GLY A 102 -5.39 16.37 -18.96
CA GLY A 102 -6.26 16.58 -20.12
C GLY A 102 -6.55 15.31 -20.92
N LEU A 103 -6.19 14.13 -20.42
CA LEU A 103 -6.44 12.85 -21.08
C LEU A 103 -7.87 12.36 -20.81
N SER A 104 -8.45 11.66 -21.78
CA SER A 104 -9.69 10.92 -21.60
C SER A 104 -9.42 9.60 -20.86
N VAL A 105 -10.08 9.40 -19.73
CA VAL A 105 -9.85 8.26 -18.84
C VAL A 105 -11.17 7.59 -18.49
N ILE A 106 -11.18 6.26 -18.51
CA ILE A 106 -12.28 5.46 -17.97
C ILE A 106 -11.75 4.55 -16.87
N ILE A 107 -12.45 4.49 -15.75
CA ILE A 107 -12.14 3.67 -14.58
C ILE A 107 -13.09 2.48 -14.56
N LEU A 108 -12.55 1.26 -14.51
CA LEU A 108 -13.33 0.02 -14.44
C LEU A 108 -13.21 -0.55 -13.04
N GLU A 109 -14.31 -0.54 -12.28
CA GLU A 109 -14.39 -1.05 -10.91
C GLU A 109 -15.27 -2.28 -10.86
N GLN A 110 -14.77 -3.37 -10.28
CA GLN A 110 -15.50 -4.64 -10.22
C GLN A 110 -16.68 -4.58 -9.25
N THR A 111 -16.62 -3.75 -8.22
CA THR A 111 -17.66 -3.63 -7.20
C THR A 111 -18.59 -2.45 -7.49
N GLU A 112 -19.63 -2.28 -6.66
CA GLU A 112 -20.53 -1.13 -6.68
C GLU A 112 -19.92 0.14 -6.05
N ARG A 113 -18.70 0.06 -5.52
CA ARG A 113 -18.12 1.10 -4.67
C ARG A 113 -16.65 1.35 -5.02
N TYR A 114 -16.29 2.62 -5.23
CA TYR A 114 -14.90 3.06 -5.33
C TYR A 114 -14.25 3.22 -3.94
N GLY A 115 -12.92 3.32 -3.90
CA GLY A 115 -12.10 3.46 -2.70
C GLY A 115 -11.31 2.20 -2.33
N GLY A 116 -11.69 1.04 -2.87
CA GLY A 116 -10.93 -0.21 -2.73
C GLY A 116 -10.75 -0.61 -1.27
N ARG A 117 -9.50 -0.77 -0.80
CA ARG A 117 -9.24 -1.15 0.60
C ARG A 117 -9.42 -0.02 1.62
N VAL A 118 -9.81 1.17 1.18
CA VAL A 118 -10.34 2.20 2.09
C VAL A 118 -11.84 1.94 2.17
N PHE A 119 -12.29 1.38 3.30
CA PHE A 119 -13.66 0.93 3.50
C PHE A 119 -14.06 1.20 4.95
N THR A 120 -15.13 1.97 5.12
CA THR A 120 -15.72 2.31 6.42
C THR A 120 -17.09 1.65 6.51
N TYR A 121 -17.37 0.95 7.61
CA TYR A 121 -18.72 0.57 8.01
C TYR A 121 -19.34 1.72 8.80
N GLY A 122 -20.52 2.20 8.42
CA GLY A 122 -21.24 3.24 9.17
C GLY A 122 -22.75 2.97 9.26
N LEU A 123 -23.53 4.04 9.11
CA LEU A 123 -25.00 4.00 9.15
C LEU A 123 -25.60 3.05 8.10
N GLU A 124 -25.07 3.03 6.87
CA GLU A 124 -25.54 2.13 5.81
C GLU A 124 -25.36 0.64 6.17
N SER A 125 -24.46 0.38 7.11
CA SER A 125 -24.18 -0.96 7.64
C SER A 125 -24.97 -1.27 8.91
N ASN A 126 -26.01 -0.48 9.18
CA ASN A 126 -26.85 -0.53 10.36
C ASN A 126 -26.09 -0.31 11.68
N LEU A 127 -24.99 0.45 11.72
CA LEU A 127 -24.45 0.93 13.00
C LEU A 127 -25.30 2.09 13.54
N ALA A 128 -25.17 2.39 14.84
CA ALA A 128 -25.83 3.55 15.44
C ALA A 128 -25.25 4.87 14.89
N PRO A 129 -26.03 5.98 14.88
CA PRO A 129 -25.52 7.29 14.47
C PRO A 129 -24.24 7.69 15.20
N GLY A 130 -23.28 8.25 14.45
CA GLY A 130 -21.98 8.66 14.96
C GLY A 130 -21.01 7.50 15.27
N LEU A 131 -21.39 6.24 15.03
CA LEU A 131 -20.50 5.09 15.14
C LEU A 131 -20.07 4.61 13.75
N TYR A 132 -18.78 4.32 13.62
CA TYR A 132 -18.20 3.77 12.40
C TYR A 132 -17.05 2.80 12.72
N GLY A 133 -16.68 1.99 11.74
CA GLY A 133 -15.62 0.99 11.85
C GLY A 133 -14.83 0.87 10.57
N GLU A 134 -13.52 1.12 10.63
CA GLU A 134 -12.65 1.04 9.46
C GLU A 134 -12.28 -0.40 9.13
N ALA A 135 -12.86 -0.98 8.09
CA ALA A 135 -12.57 -2.34 7.64
C ALA A 135 -11.15 -2.48 7.06
N GLY A 136 -10.61 -1.39 6.50
CA GLY A 136 -9.31 -1.41 5.84
C GLY A 136 -8.32 -0.40 6.42
N ALA A 137 -7.89 0.57 5.62
CA ALA A 137 -7.04 1.66 6.07
C ALA A 137 -7.74 2.44 7.20
N MET A 138 -7.01 2.72 8.30
CA MET A 138 -7.58 3.35 9.50
C MET A 138 -6.62 4.30 10.22
N ARG A 139 -5.39 4.39 9.74
CA ARG A 139 -4.29 5.17 10.35
C ARG A 139 -3.38 5.64 9.24
N LEU A 140 -3.19 6.95 9.17
CA LEU A 140 -2.22 7.61 8.30
C LEU A 140 -1.12 8.17 9.20
N PRO A 141 0.17 7.97 8.89
CA PRO A 141 1.24 8.67 9.60
C PRO A 141 1.10 10.18 9.40
N GLU A 142 1.64 11.00 10.32
CA GLU A 142 1.75 12.45 10.17
C GLU A 142 2.26 12.81 8.76
N ILE A 143 1.45 13.54 7.99
CA ILE A 143 1.71 13.84 6.58
C ILE A 143 2.26 15.27 6.51
N SER A 144 3.47 15.46 5.96
CA SER A 144 3.98 16.79 5.63
C SER A 144 3.09 17.48 4.58
N SER A 145 3.15 18.80 4.48
CA SER A 145 2.26 19.64 3.66
C SER A 145 2.27 19.43 2.14
N GLU A 146 2.96 18.42 1.61
CA GLU A 146 3.30 18.28 0.19
C GLU A 146 2.31 17.42 -0.64
N LEU A 147 1.24 16.88 -0.04
CA LEU A 147 0.15 16.18 -0.76
C LEU A 147 -0.71 17.17 -1.58
N HIS A 148 -0.15 17.68 -2.68
CA HIS A 148 -0.75 18.67 -3.59
C HIS A 148 -2.02 18.20 -4.32
N VAL A 149 -2.40 16.93 -4.21
CA VAL A 149 -3.66 16.38 -4.75
C VAL A 149 -4.86 16.87 -3.92
N TYR A 150 -4.65 17.10 -2.63
CA TYR A 150 -5.66 17.60 -1.73
C TYR A 150 -5.37 19.07 -1.47
N ASP A 151 -6.03 19.94 -2.24
CA ASP A 151 -6.13 21.35 -1.85
C ASP A 151 -6.76 21.39 -0.44
N ARG A 152 -5.94 21.74 0.56
CA ARG A 152 -6.34 21.93 1.96
C ARG A 152 -7.54 22.88 2.11
N SER A 153 -7.85 23.67 1.09
CA SER A 153 -8.97 24.61 1.08
C SER A 153 -10.28 24.09 0.45
N ARG A 154 -10.29 22.90 -0.18
CA ARG A 154 -11.45 22.44 -0.99
C ARG A 154 -12.04 21.08 -0.63
N VAL A 155 -11.30 20.22 0.07
CA VAL A 155 -11.94 19.33 1.05
C VAL A 155 -12.31 20.25 2.21
N PRO A 156 -13.50 20.21 2.82
CA PRO A 156 -13.78 20.96 4.04
C PRO A 156 -12.95 20.38 5.20
N PHE A 157 -11.63 20.55 5.14
CA PHE A 157 -10.84 20.83 6.31
C PHE A 157 -11.40 22.15 6.82
N LEU A 158 -12.01 22.12 8.01
CA LEU A 158 -12.47 23.32 8.67
C LEU A 158 -11.29 24.29 8.79
N ASN A 159 -11.22 25.24 7.85
CA ASN A 159 -10.48 26.49 7.98
C ASN A 159 -11.21 27.30 9.05
N ASN A 160 -10.95 26.96 10.31
CA ASN A 160 -11.06 27.82 11.47
C ASN A 160 -10.31 27.10 12.60
N ASP A 161 -9.14 27.63 12.96
CA ASP A 161 -8.38 27.28 14.15
C ASP A 161 -8.08 25.76 14.31
N PHE A 162 -7.08 25.27 13.58
CA PHE A 162 -6.36 24.00 13.80
C PHE A 162 -5.57 23.98 15.13
N GLY A 163 -6.15 24.56 16.19
CA GLY A 163 -5.67 24.46 17.56
C GLY A 163 -6.46 23.46 18.41
N ASN A 164 -7.60 22.91 17.94
CA ASN A 164 -8.52 22.16 18.83
C ASN A 164 -9.30 20.98 18.20
N LEU A 165 -8.97 20.44 17.01
CA LEU A 165 -9.75 19.34 16.38
C LEU A 165 -8.90 18.18 15.81
N ILE A 166 -7.67 18.02 16.30
CA ILE A 166 -6.85 16.83 16.08
C ILE A 166 -6.88 16.07 17.41
N GLU A 167 -7.38 14.83 17.42
CA GLU A 167 -7.19 13.98 18.59
C GLU A 167 -5.88 13.22 18.45
N ASP A 168 -4.96 13.52 19.36
CA ASP A 168 -3.72 12.78 19.57
C ASP A 168 -4.05 11.33 19.94
N TRP A 169 -3.78 10.39 19.04
CA TRP A 169 -3.92 8.96 19.32
C TRP A 169 -2.70 8.45 20.11
N CYS A 170 -2.59 8.86 21.37
CA CYS A 170 -1.57 8.34 22.30
C CYS A 170 -2.16 7.99 23.68
N CYS A 171 -2.17 6.68 23.96
CA CYS A 171 -2.10 6.03 25.27
C CYS A 171 -3.28 6.13 26.25
N LEU A 172 -3.69 4.97 26.80
CA LEU A 172 -3.88 4.72 28.24
C LEU A 172 -4.25 3.23 28.50
N PHE A 173 -3.26 2.34 28.59
CA PHE A 173 -3.33 1.12 29.42
C PHE A 173 -1.93 0.55 29.74
N LEU A 174 -0.92 1.43 29.83
CA LEU A 174 0.48 1.03 29.95
C LEU A 174 1.06 1.30 31.36
N CYS A 175 0.45 2.14 32.19
CA CYS A 175 1.15 2.72 33.35
C CYS A 175 1.61 1.73 34.44
N PHE A 176 1.01 0.54 34.59
CA PHE A 176 1.45 -0.43 35.61
C PHE A 176 2.44 -1.51 35.12
N TRP A 177 2.65 -1.63 33.81
CA TRP A 177 3.62 -2.56 33.20
C TRP A 177 4.69 -1.87 32.32
N TYR A 178 4.59 -0.55 32.09
CA TYR A 178 5.56 0.23 31.32
C TYR A 178 6.94 0.35 31.99
N SER A 179 6.98 0.41 33.33
CA SER A 179 8.22 0.71 34.07
C SER A 179 9.21 -0.46 34.09
N CYS A 180 8.75 -1.71 33.88
CA CYS A 180 9.62 -2.89 33.90
C CYS A 180 10.05 -3.36 32.50
N ILE A 181 9.41 -2.89 31.42
CA ILE A 181 9.59 -3.42 30.06
C ILE A 181 10.31 -2.45 29.11
N ASN A 182 10.23 -1.14 29.37
CA ASN A 182 11.06 -0.14 28.67
C ASN A 182 12.56 -0.33 28.89
N SER A 183 12.99 -1.10 29.90
CA SER A 183 14.41 -1.38 30.12
C SER A 183 14.91 -2.65 29.41
N ILE A 184 14.04 -3.49 28.85
CA ILE A 184 14.44 -4.81 28.31
C ILE A 184 14.03 -5.04 26.84
N SER A 185 12.93 -4.45 26.34
CA SER A 185 12.40 -4.81 25.00
C SER A 185 12.57 -3.75 23.91
N GLY A 186 12.36 -2.45 24.20
CA GLY A 186 12.49 -1.38 23.21
C GLY A 186 13.95 -1.06 22.87
N THR A 187 14.79 -0.91 23.89
CA THR A 187 16.21 -0.57 23.74
C THR A 187 17.03 -1.73 23.16
N TYR A 188 16.86 -2.94 23.69
CA TYR A 188 17.58 -4.14 23.22
C TYR A 188 17.23 -4.50 21.78
N TYR A 189 15.95 -4.36 21.41
CA TYR A 189 15.49 -4.54 20.04
C TYR A 189 16.05 -3.47 19.11
N ALA A 190 15.84 -2.19 19.49
CA ALA A 190 16.32 -1.07 18.72
C ALA A 190 17.82 -1.23 18.48
N GLU A 191 18.62 -1.51 19.50
CA GLU A 191 20.06 -1.77 19.40
C GLU A 191 20.39 -2.93 18.45
N THR A 192 19.65 -4.05 18.51
CA THR A 192 19.90 -5.22 17.66
C THR A 192 19.67 -4.92 16.18
N THR A 193 18.51 -4.34 15.84
CA THR A 193 18.19 -3.98 14.45
C THR A 193 18.94 -2.74 13.97
N LYS A 194 19.32 -1.85 14.89
CA LYS A 194 20.02 -0.61 14.58
C LYS A 194 21.37 -0.90 13.95
N ILE A 195 22.08 -1.94 14.38
CA ILE A 195 23.38 -2.32 13.77
C ILE A 195 23.21 -2.60 12.27
N VAL A 196 22.13 -3.26 11.87
CA VAL A 196 21.81 -3.53 10.46
C VAL A 196 21.46 -2.24 9.70
N THR A 197 20.67 -1.35 10.30
CA THR A 197 20.31 -0.07 9.66
C THR A 197 21.44 0.95 9.67
N ASP A 198 22.34 0.91 10.66
CA ASP A 198 23.50 1.80 10.76
C ASP A 198 24.54 1.48 9.70
N GLN A 199 24.71 0.19 9.37
CA GLN A 199 25.53 -0.22 8.23
C GLN A 199 25.03 0.45 6.93
N LEU A 200 23.71 0.39 6.67
CA LEU A 200 23.11 1.08 5.52
C LEU A 200 23.35 2.58 5.57
N LYS A 201 23.11 3.22 6.73
CA LYS A 201 23.34 4.67 6.92
C LYS A 201 24.78 5.06 6.65
N MET A 202 25.74 4.26 7.11
CA MET A 202 27.16 4.48 6.89
C MET A 202 27.52 4.38 5.40
N TRP A 203 27.04 3.35 4.71
CA TRP A 203 27.25 3.21 3.27
C TRP A 203 26.61 4.34 2.48
N LEU A 204 25.37 4.73 2.80
CA LEU A 204 24.69 5.86 2.16
C LEU A 204 25.43 7.18 2.42
N ASN A 205 25.97 7.39 3.62
CA ASN A 205 26.81 8.57 3.92
C ASN A 205 27.99 8.70 2.96
N ASN A 206 28.60 7.58 2.58
CA ASN A 206 29.76 7.55 1.68
C ASN A 206 29.38 7.64 0.19
N ALA A 207 28.13 7.37 -0.18
CA ALA A 207 27.65 7.55 -1.56
C ALA A 207 27.64 9.03 -1.94
N THR A 208 28.19 9.38 -3.09
CA THR A 208 28.37 10.74 -3.58
C THR A 208 27.37 11.11 -4.67
N ASP A 209 26.75 10.12 -5.30
CA ASP A 209 25.71 10.26 -6.31
C ASP A 209 24.60 9.19 -6.16
N ILE A 210 23.57 9.32 -7.00
CA ILE A 210 22.39 8.45 -6.97
C ILE A 210 22.69 7.00 -7.38
N ASP A 211 23.65 6.78 -8.28
CA ASP A 211 24.04 5.44 -8.72
C ASP A 211 24.75 4.70 -7.58
N GLU A 212 25.61 5.39 -6.84
CA GLU A 212 26.22 4.87 -5.61
C GLU A 212 25.17 4.60 -4.52
N GLU A 213 24.18 5.47 -4.32
CA GLU A 213 23.07 5.23 -3.38
C GLU A 213 22.28 3.96 -3.75
N ILE A 214 21.96 3.76 -5.02
CA ILE A 214 21.25 2.57 -5.51
C ILE A 214 22.07 1.31 -5.27
N ASN A 215 23.36 1.32 -5.65
CA ASN A 215 24.25 0.17 -5.43
C ASN A 215 24.37 -0.19 -3.94
N VAL A 216 24.39 0.80 -3.05
CA VAL A 216 24.38 0.61 -1.60
C VAL A 216 23.10 -0.08 -1.15
N TRP A 217 21.93 0.36 -1.63
CA TRP A 217 20.66 -0.27 -1.32
C TRP A 217 20.59 -1.71 -1.82
N GLU A 218 21.01 -1.96 -3.06
CA GLU A 218 21.01 -3.30 -3.64
C GLU A 218 21.91 -4.24 -2.84
N ARG A 219 23.13 -3.81 -2.52
CA ARG A 219 24.07 -4.55 -1.67
C ARG A 219 23.43 -4.90 -0.33
N TRP A 220 22.83 -3.92 0.34
CA TRP A 220 22.19 -4.11 1.63
C TRP A 220 20.97 -5.05 1.55
N ILE A 221 20.11 -4.89 0.55
CA ILE A 221 18.95 -5.75 0.32
C ILE A 221 19.39 -7.19 0.06
N ASN A 222 20.39 -7.40 -0.80
CA ASN A 222 20.90 -8.74 -1.14
C ASN A 222 21.45 -9.49 0.09
N ILE A 223 22.06 -8.79 1.03
CA ILE A 223 22.55 -9.38 2.28
C ILE A 223 21.39 -9.71 3.21
N TRP A 224 20.57 -8.70 3.54
CA TRP A 224 19.65 -8.79 4.67
C TRP A 224 18.30 -9.42 4.31
N SER A 225 17.91 -9.42 3.03
CA SER A 225 16.69 -10.12 2.58
C SER A 225 16.81 -11.64 2.72
N GLN A 226 18.03 -12.18 2.91
CA GLN A 226 18.23 -13.61 3.16
C GLN A 226 17.73 -14.07 4.55
N PHE A 227 17.34 -13.14 5.43
CA PHE A 227 16.80 -13.41 6.74
C PHE A 227 15.33 -13.04 6.82
N THR A 228 14.52 -13.90 7.43
CA THR A 228 13.29 -13.43 8.07
C THR A 228 13.63 -12.67 9.34
N LEU A 229 12.74 -11.80 9.82
CA LEU A 229 12.93 -11.14 11.13
C LEU A 229 13.17 -12.16 12.24
N GLU A 230 12.38 -13.23 12.29
CA GLU A 230 12.57 -14.31 13.27
C GLU A 230 13.95 -14.97 13.16
N SER A 231 14.34 -15.34 11.94
CA SER A 231 15.60 -16.05 11.72
C SER A 231 16.81 -15.20 12.11
N PHE A 232 16.74 -13.88 11.90
CA PHE A 232 17.77 -12.95 12.31
C PHE A 232 17.87 -12.86 13.83
N LEU A 233 16.75 -12.61 14.52
CA LEU A 233 16.71 -12.50 15.99
C LEU A 233 17.19 -13.78 16.68
N ARG A 234 17.03 -14.95 16.05
CA ARG A 234 17.47 -16.25 16.56
C ARG A 234 18.86 -16.67 16.10
N SER A 235 19.48 -15.92 15.19
CA SER A 235 20.78 -16.28 14.64
C SER A 235 21.88 -16.05 15.67
N ASN A 236 22.90 -16.92 15.68
CA ASN A 236 24.18 -16.57 16.29
C ASN A 236 25.07 -15.89 15.25
N ILE A 237 26.20 -15.35 15.69
CA ILE A 237 27.07 -14.57 14.79
C ILE A 237 27.66 -15.40 13.64
N HIS A 238 27.89 -16.70 13.82
CA HIS A 238 28.42 -17.57 12.77
C HIS A 238 27.40 -17.73 11.62
N ALA A 239 26.11 -17.83 11.96
CA ALA A 239 25.04 -17.88 10.96
C ALA A 239 24.92 -16.56 10.19
N ILE A 240 25.15 -15.42 10.85
CA ILE A 240 25.20 -14.10 10.20
C ILE A 240 26.39 -14.03 9.24
N TYR A 241 27.59 -14.40 9.71
CA TYR A 241 28.81 -14.40 8.90
C TYR A 241 28.73 -15.31 7.67
N ALA A 242 27.99 -16.42 7.74
CA ALA A 242 27.80 -17.28 6.59
C ALA A 242 27.04 -16.59 5.43
N LYS A 243 26.28 -15.53 5.70
CA LYS A 243 25.44 -14.80 4.73
C LYS A 243 25.94 -13.39 4.41
N VAL A 244 26.82 -12.83 5.25
CA VAL A 244 27.47 -11.52 5.04
C VAL A 244 28.87 -11.74 4.45
N LEU A 245 29.18 -11.10 3.32
CA LEU A 245 30.49 -11.20 2.66
C LEU A 245 31.60 -10.68 3.58
N GLU A 246 32.81 -11.21 3.43
CA GLU A 246 33.92 -10.88 4.33
C GLU A 246 34.25 -9.38 4.35
N GLU A 247 34.22 -8.74 3.18
CA GLU A 247 34.39 -7.29 3.01
C GLU A 247 33.30 -6.45 3.69
N ASP A 248 32.08 -6.99 3.86
CA ASP A 248 30.95 -6.31 4.50
C ASP A 248 30.97 -6.45 6.03
N ARG A 249 31.70 -7.43 6.57
CA ARG A 249 31.72 -7.72 8.01
C ARG A 249 32.42 -6.65 8.81
N GLN A 250 33.40 -5.96 8.21
CA GLN A 250 34.14 -4.88 8.86
C GLN A 250 33.24 -3.67 9.17
N ASP A 251 32.13 -3.56 8.45
CA ASP A 251 31.17 -2.46 8.54
C ASP A 251 30.02 -2.76 9.53
N LEU A 252 30.10 -3.89 10.25
CA LEU A 252 29.15 -4.31 11.27
C LEU A 252 29.78 -4.28 12.66
N ASP A 253 29.05 -3.76 13.64
CA ASP A 253 29.42 -3.90 15.06
C ASP A 253 29.08 -5.32 15.56
N VAL A 254 29.97 -6.25 15.20
CA VAL A 254 29.80 -7.66 15.48
C VAL A 254 29.92 -7.99 16.96
N ASP A 255 30.81 -7.30 17.69
CA ASP A 255 30.98 -7.51 19.12
C ASP A 255 29.70 -7.17 19.90
N THR A 256 28.99 -6.12 19.46
CA THR A 256 27.68 -5.79 20.02
C THR A 256 26.62 -6.79 19.56
N LEU A 257 26.53 -7.14 18.27
CA LEU A 257 25.60 -8.17 17.79
C LEU A 257 25.74 -9.51 18.52
N ALA A 258 26.97 -9.95 18.81
CA ALA A 258 27.25 -11.19 19.52
C ALA A 258 26.80 -11.18 20.99
N LYS A 259 26.65 -9.99 21.60
CA LYS A 259 26.08 -9.82 22.95
C LYS A 259 24.55 -9.74 22.92
N LEU A 260 23.99 -9.25 21.81
CA LEU A 260 22.55 -9.06 21.62
C LEU A 260 21.83 -10.30 21.06
N LEU A 261 22.56 -11.25 20.48
CA LEU A 261 22.00 -12.44 19.84
C LEU A 261 22.62 -13.74 20.40
N PRO A 262 21.90 -14.88 20.36
CA PRO A 262 20.54 -15.05 19.86
C PRO A 262 19.47 -14.73 20.91
N TRP A 263 18.28 -14.37 20.45
CA TRP A 263 17.11 -14.20 21.31
C TRP A 263 16.49 -15.57 21.66
N SER A 264 15.97 -15.68 22.88
CA SER A 264 15.19 -16.84 23.31
C SER A 264 13.81 -16.87 22.62
N ASN A 265 13.17 -18.06 22.63
CA ASN A 265 11.78 -18.20 22.14
C ASN A 265 10.82 -17.21 22.82
N ASP A 266 10.97 -17.04 24.13
CA ASP A 266 10.10 -16.16 24.92
C ASP A 266 10.36 -14.69 24.60
N ALA A 267 11.60 -14.30 24.33
CA ALA A 267 11.93 -12.93 23.92
C ALA A 267 11.32 -12.60 22.55
N VAL A 268 11.47 -13.49 21.56
CA VAL A 268 10.86 -13.33 20.22
C VAL A 268 9.33 -13.27 20.32
N ARG A 269 8.71 -14.15 21.11
CA ARG A 269 7.25 -14.17 21.29
C ARG A 269 6.75 -12.90 21.99
N SER A 270 7.43 -12.50 23.06
CA SER A 270 7.09 -11.27 23.80
C SER A 270 7.17 -10.07 22.87
N TYR A 271 8.25 -9.97 22.08
CA TYR A 271 8.43 -8.92 21.11
C TYR A 271 7.29 -8.85 20.09
N ALA A 272 6.93 -9.98 19.47
CA ALA A 272 5.82 -10.02 18.50
C ALA A 272 4.51 -9.47 19.07
N VAL A 273 4.20 -9.80 20.34
CA VAL A 273 3.01 -9.29 21.03
C VAL A 273 3.15 -7.80 21.34
N PHE A 274 4.24 -7.39 21.98
CA PHE A 274 4.41 -6.00 22.46
C PHE A 274 4.60 -4.99 21.34
N THR A 275 5.31 -5.34 20.27
CA THR A 275 5.52 -4.45 19.12
C THR A 275 4.48 -4.63 18.03
N TYR A 276 3.54 -5.56 18.21
CA TYR A 276 2.50 -5.84 17.22
C TYR A 276 3.10 -6.25 15.86
N THR A 277 4.06 -7.17 15.91
CA THR A 277 4.75 -7.72 14.74
C THR A 277 4.43 -9.21 14.57
N PRO A 278 3.23 -9.58 14.06
CA PRO A 278 2.85 -10.99 13.93
C PRO A 278 3.40 -11.67 12.68
N PHE A 279 4.01 -10.92 11.76
CA PHE A 279 4.64 -11.46 10.55
C PHE A 279 6.16 -11.58 10.71
N LEU A 280 6.60 -12.36 11.70
CA LEU A 280 8.03 -12.56 11.96
C LEU A 280 8.74 -13.32 10.82
N GLU A 281 7.97 -14.00 9.97
CA GLU A 281 8.40 -14.68 8.76
C GLU A 281 8.68 -13.76 7.57
N ASN A 282 8.32 -12.48 7.66
CA ASN A 282 8.65 -11.51 6.62
C ASN A 282 10.16 -11.30 6.53
N SER A 283 10.62 -10.90 5.35
CA SER A 283 12.00 -10.48 5.13
C SER A 283 12.40 -9.40 6.14
N LEU A 284 13.58 -9.52 6.72
CA LEU A 284 14.15 -8.51 7.61
C LEU A 284 14.20 -7.14 6.91
N VAL A 285 14.51 -7.12 5.61
CA VAL A 285 14.51 -5.89 4.79
C VAL A 285 13.13 -5.26 4.71
N GLN A 286 12.06 -6.06 4.54
CA GLN A 286 10.69 -5.51 4.55
C GLN A 286 10.43 -4.80 5.86
N TYR A 287 10.71 -5.48 6.97
CA TYR A 287 10.48 -4.94 8.29
C TYR A 287 11.30 -3.65 8.55
N LEU A 288 12.60 -3.66 8.23
CA LEU A 288 13.49 -2.53 8.49
C LEU A 288 13.22 -1.33 7.57
N ARG A 289 12.74 -1.56 6.33
CA ARG A 289 12.31 -0.47 5.44
C ARG A 289 11.15 0.31 6.04
N ASP A 290 10.19 -0.37 6.65
CA ASP A 290 9.05 0.29 7.30
C ASP A 290 9.52 1.16 8.48
N GLN A 291 10.50 0.69 9.25
CA GLN A 291 11.10 1.43 10.36
C GLN A 291 11.90 2.65 9.89
N LEU A 292 12.75 2.47 8.87
CA LEU A 292 13.55 3.54 8.27
C LEU A 292 12.69 4.62 7.61
N GLY A 293 11.56 4.23 7.03
CA GLY A 293 10.60 5.14 6.43
C GLY A 293 9.71 5.86 7.43
N HIS A 294 9.81 5.54 8.72
CA HIS A 294 8.92 6.05 9.77
C HIS A 294 7.43 5.85 9.42
N TRP A 295 7.11 4.77 8.70
CA TRP A 295 5.73 4.47 8.30
C TRP A 295 4.86 4.09 9.49
N TRP A 296 5.50 3.71 10.61
CA TRP A 296 4.88 3.48 11.90
C TRP A 296 5.35 4.54 12.91
N SER A 297 4.56 5.61 13.11
CA SER A 297 4.79 6.67 14.09
C SER A 297 3.87 6.52 15.31
N ALA A 298 4.26 7.16 16.41
CA ALA A 298 3.35 7.38 17.55
C ALA A 298 2.22 8.37 17.18
N ASP A 299 2.46 9.21 16.18
CA ASP A 299 1.52 10.21 15.70
C ASP A 299 0.87 9.74 14.38
N MET A 300 -0.22 9.00 14.54
CA MET A 300 -1.04 8.51 13.43
C MET A 300 -2.46 9.02 13.58
N HIS A 301 -3.07 9.39 12.45
CA HIS A 301 -4.39 9.98 12.42
C HIS A 301 -5.37 9.09 11.66
N CYS A 302 -6.62 9.10 12.13
CA CYS A 302 -7.77 8.60 11.40
C CYS A 302 -8.65 9.79 11.04
N LEU A 303 -9.34 9.75 9.89
CA LEU A 303 -10.29 10.79 9.54
C LEU A 303 -11.58 10.62 10.34
N VAL A 304 -12.04 11.72 10.92
CA VAL A 304 -13.36 11.82 11.57
C VAL A 304 -14.46 11.62 10.52
N GLY A 305 -15.53 10.91 10.86
CA GLY A 305 -16.58 10.49 9.91
C GLY A 305 -16.17 9.33 9.01
N GLY A 306 -14.88 8.95 9.02
CA GLY A 306 -14.38 7.74 8.40
C GLY A 306 -13.47 7.95 7.18
N MET A 307 -12.64 6.95 6.93
CA MET A 307 -11.55 6.99 5.95
C MET A 307 -12.03 6.98 4.50
N HIS A 308 -13.24 6.49 4.22
CA HIS A 308 -13.84 6.50 2.87
C HIS A 308 -13.87 7.90 2.24
N SER A 309 -13.93 8.95 3.05
CA SER A 309 -13.82 10.36 2.62
C SER A 309 -12.56 10.67 1.80
N LEU A 310 -11.46 9.92 1.98
CA LEU A 310 -10.28 10.02 1.11
C LEU A 310 -10.62 9.72 -0.36
N ALA A 311 -11.44 8.70 -0.59
CA ALA A 311 -11.87 8.31 -1.91
C ALA A 311 -12.85 9.34 -2.50
N ASP A 312 -13.75 9.85 -1.68
CA ASP A 312 -14.74 10.85 -2.09
C ASP A 312 -14.08 12.16 -2.53
N GLY A 313 -12.97 12.53 -1.88
CA GLY A 313 -12.21 13.74 -2.22
C GLY A 313 -11.70 13.79 -3.67
N PHE A 314 -11.60 12.65 -4.35
CA PHE A 314 -11.23 12.61 -5.78
C PHE A 314 -12.35 13.11 -6.69
N PHE A 315 -13.61 12.98 -6.29
CA PHE A 315 -14.79 13.39 -7.07
C PHE A 315 -15.33 14.77 -6.67
N SER A 316 -14.87 15.33 -5.55
CA SER A 316 -15.33 16.64 -5.06
C SER A 316 -14.76 17.84 -5.83
N ASN A 317 -13.66 17.66 -6.57
CA ASN A 317 -12.89 18.74 -7.19
C ASN A 317 -13.16 18.91 -8.71
N GLU A 318 -14.22 18.30 -9.25
CA GLU A 318 -14.62 18.31 -10.67
C GLU A 318 -13.60 17.72 -11.67
N VAL A 319 -12.42 17.30 -11.23
CA VAL A 319 -11.40 16.65 -12.09
C VAL A 319 -11.85 15.25 -12.51
N LEU A 320 -12.27 14.43 -11.54
CA LEU A 320 -12.93 13.15 -11.79
C LEU A 320 -14.43 13.31 -11.61
N ASN A 321 -15.19 12.75 -12.55
CA ASN A 321 -16.64 12.72 -12.51
C ASN A 321 -17.11 11.27 -12.35
N THR A 322 -18.29 11.07 -11.79
CA THR A 322 -18.88 9.73 -11.66
C THR A 322 -19.07 9.04 -13.02
N ASP A 323 -19.21 9.82 -14.10
CA ASP A 323 -19.30 9.31 -15.48
C ASP A 323 -17.97 8.72 -15.98
N ASP A 324 -16.84 9.06 -15.35
CA ASP A 324 -15.54 8.45 -15.63
C ASP A 324 -15.40 7.05 -14.98
N LEU A 325 -16.37 6.62 -14.17
CA LEU A 325 -16.36 5.34 -13.44
C LEU A 325 -17.45 4.39 -13.95
N VAL A 326 -17.04 3.17 -14.28
CA VAL A 326 -17.96 2.06 -14.53
C VAL A 326 -17.85 1.06 -13.40
N ASP A 327 -18.89 0.99 -12.57
CA ASP A 327 -19.05 -0.04 -11.55
C ASP A 327 -19.42 -1.41 -12.15
N HIS A 328 -19.32 -2.46 -11.34
CA HIS A 328 -19.56 -3.85 -11.76
C HIS A 328 -18.76 -4.32 -13.00
N ALA A 329 -17.71 -3.59 -13.39
CA ALA A 329 -16.88 -3.85 -14.54
C ALA A 329 -15.68 -4.74 -14.17
N GLN A 330 -15.92 -6.04 -14.00
CA GLN A 330 -14.85 -7.00 -13.72
C GLN A 330 -14.03 -7.32 -14.97
N ALA A 331 -12.88 -6.66 -15.15
CA ALA A 331 -11.92 -7.00 -16.19
C ALA A 331 -11.35 -8.43 -15.99
N PHE A 332 -11.23 -9.20 -17.07
CA PHE A 332 -10.65 -10.55 -17.04
C PHE A 332 -9.62 -10.81 -18.15
N LYS A 333 -9.60 -9.97 -19.18
CA LYS A 333 -8.72 -10.15 -20.33
C LYS A 333 -8.30 -8.82 -20.95
N PHE A 334 -7.02 -8.73 -21.33
CA PHE A 334 -6.37 -7.60 -21.96
C PHE A 334 -5.77 -8.07 -23.29
N SER A 335 -6.19 -7.47 -24.40
CA SER A 335 -5.70 -7.81 -25.74
C SER A 335 -5.01 -6.61 -26.37
N TYR A 336 -3.74 -6.76 -26.69
CA TYR A 336 -2.91 -5.73 -27.33
C TYR A 336 -2.91 -5.91 -28.84
N PHE A 337 -3.25 -4.82 -29.54
CA PHE A 337 -3.31 -4.75 -30.99
C PHE A 337 -2.29 -3.75 -31.49
N SER A 338 -1.60 -4.12 -32.57
CA SER A 338 -0.71 -3.21 -33.28
C SER A 338 -1.23 -2.91 -34.67
N VAL A 339 -0.99 -1.67 -35.11
CA VAL A 339 -1.24 -1.17 -36.46
C VAL A 339 0.12 -0.87 -37.08
N PRO A 340 0.78 -1.84 -37.75
CA PRO A 340 2.18 -1.72 -38.19
C PRO A 340 2.45 -0.54 -39.12
N SER A 341 1.44 -0.16 -39.91
CA SER A 341 1.51 1.00 -40.82
C SER A 341 1.35 2.34 -40.11
N ARG A 342 0.80 2.35 -38.89
CA ARG A 342 0.57 3.52 -38.04
C ARG A 342 0.77 3.13 -36.56
N PRO A 343 2.02 2.93 -36.10
CA PRO A 343 2.30 2.42 -34.74
C PRO A 343 1.77 3.30 -33.58
N ASN A 344 1.39 4.55 -33.85
CA ASN A 344 0.70 5.42 -32.89
C ASN A 344 -0.77 5.05 -32.65
N ASP A 345 -1.32 4.17 -33.48
CA ASP A 345 -2.69 3.66 -33.41
C ASP A 345 -2.75 2.28 -32.74
N ASP A 346 -1.66 1.84 -32.12
CA ASP A 346 -1.64 0.67 -31.25
C ASP A 346 -2.58 0.92 -30.05
N PHE A 347 -3.32 -0.12 -29.68
CA PHE A 347 -4.33 0.00 -28.62
C PHE A 347 -4.47 -1.30 -27.84
N VAL A 348 -5.02 -1.17 -26.63
CA VAL A 348 -5.42 -2.27 -25.77
C VAL A 348 -6.94 -2.34 -25.69
N GLN A 349 -7.47 -3.56 -25.80
CA GLN A 349 -8.87 -3.86 -25.51
C GLN A 349 -8.95 -4.58 -24.15
N VAL A 350 -9.74 -4.02 -23.24
CA VAL A 350 -10.04 -4.60 -21.94
C VAL A 350 -11.44 -5.22 -22.00
N SER A 351 -11.51 -6.53 -21.77
CA SER A 351 -12.77 -7.29 -21.70
C SER A 351 -13.22 -7.47 -20.25
N CYS A 352 -14.47 -7.11 -19.99
CA CYS A 352 -15.13 -7.28 -18.71
C CYS A 352 -16.23 -8.36 -18.80
N TYR A 353 -16.41 -9.12 -17.72
CA TYR A 353 -17.51 -10.07 -17.64
C TYR A 353 -18.85 -9.34 -17.82
N ALA A 354 -19.80 -10.02 -18.44
CA ALA A 354 -21.18 -9.57 -18.44
C ALA A 354 -21.72 -9.51 -17.00
N ASN A 355 -22.47 -8.45 -16.68
CA ASN A 355 -23.22 -8.38 -15.43
C ASN A 355 -24.15 -9.59 -15.35
N SER A 356 -24.35 -10.13 -14.13
CA SER A 356 -25.08 -11.33 -13.66
C SER A 356 -26.18 -12.03 -14.51
N ASP A 357 -26.67 -11.44 -15.60
CA ASP A 357 -27.52 -12.05 -16.60
C ASP A 357 -26.68 -12.76 -17.68
N GLN A 358 -26.67 -14.09 -17.68
CA GLN A 358 -25.86 -14.94 -18.58
C GLN A 358 -26.11 -14.70 -20.09
N SER A 359 -27.15 -13.93 -20.45
CA SER A 359 -27.48 -13.54 -21.82
C SER A 359 -26.84 -12.23 -22.29
N SER A 360 -26.27 -11.42 -21.39
CA SER A 360 -25.61 -10.18 -21.79
C SER A 360 -24.22 -10.48 -22.37
N PRO A 361 -23.82 -9.86 -23.50
CA PRO A 361 -22.47 -10.02 -24.00
C PRO A 361 -21.46 -9.37 -23.03
N ASN A 362 -20.25 -9.91 -23.00
CA ASN A 362 -19.12 -9.26 -22.34
C ASN A 362 -18.96 -7.84 -22.89
N LYS A 363 -18.67 -6.88 -22.01
CA LYS A 363 -18.37 -5.51 -22.42
C LYS A 363 -16.88 -5.38 -22.73
N THR A 364 -16.55 -4.55 -23.70
CA THR A 364 -15.17 -4.26 -24.08
C THR A 364 -14.95 -2.76 -24.09
N TYR A 365 -13.78 -2.33 -23.64
CA TYR A 365 -13.32 -0.95 -23.68
C TYR A 365 -11.98 -0.91 -24.42
N THR A 366 -11.75 0.12 -25.23
CA THR A 366 -10.49 0.29 -25.95
C THR A 366 -9.78 1.58 -25.52
N ALA A 367 -8.46 1.50 -25.37
CA ALA A 367 -7.64 2.67 -25.10
C ALA A 367 -6.23 2.50 -25.64
N ARG A 368 -5.46 3.59 -25.65
CA ARG A 368 -4.02 3.53 -26.01
C ARG A 368 -3.20 2.83 -24.95
N ALA A 369 -3.55 3.05 -23.68
CA ALA A 369 -2.85 2.47 -22.55
C ALA A 369 -3.84 1.93 -21.50
N VAL A 370 -3.32 1.05 -20.64
CA VAL A 370 -4.06 0.52 -19.50
C VAL A 370 -3.20 0.52 -18.24
N ILE A 371 -3.77 0.96 -17.12
CA ILE A 371 -3.16 0.89 -15.80
C ILE A 371 -3.96 -0.11 -14.97
N VAL A 372 -3.31 -1.16 -14.47
CA VAL A 372 -3.96 -2.20 -13.66
C VAL A 372 -3.56 -2.03 -12.20
N THR A 373 -4.54 -1.73 -11.34
CA THR A 373 -4.32 -1.47 -9.90
C THR A 373 -4.98 -2.49 -8.97
N THR A 374 -5.40 -3.63 -9.53
CA THR A 374 -5.98 -4.74 -8.79
C THR A 374 -4.99 -5.34 -7.79
N THR A 375 -5.49 -6.06 -6.78
CA THR A 375 -4.61 -6.83 -5.90
C THR A 375 -3.89 -7.93 -6.68
N VAL A 376 -2.74 -8.42 -6.18
CA VAL A 376 -1.93 -9.40 -6.93
C VAL A 376 -2.68 -10.71 -7.18
N ASN A 377 -3.54 -11.14 -6.26
CA ASN A 377 -4.31 -12.37 -6.43
C ASN A 377 -5.32 -12.24 -7.57
N ILE A 378 -5.92 -11.05 -7.75
CA ILE A 378 -6.75 -10.74 -8.91
C ILE A 378 -5.88 -10.64 -10.16
N LEU A 379 -4.72 -9.99 -10.09
CA LEU A 379 -3.78 -9.87 -11.22
C LEU A 379 -3.38 -11.24 -11.80
N ARG A 380 -3.20 -12.26 -10.95
CA ARG A 380 -2.93 -13.65 -11.37
C ARG A 380 -4.06 -14.31 -12.18
N GLN A 381 -5.28 -13.78 -12.07
CA GLN A 381 -6.46 -14.29 -12.78
C GLN A 381 -6.69 -13.58 -14.12
N LEU A 382 -5.98 -12.48 -14.37
CA LEU A 382 -6.11 -11.70 -15.59
C LEU A 382 -5.35 -12.37 -16.73
N THR A 383 -5.98 -12.40 -17.90
CA THR A 383 -5.35 -12.91 -19.13
C THR A 383 -4.77 -11.76 -19.94
N PHE A 384 -3.50 -11.86 -20.33
CA PHE A 384 -2.84 -10.89 -21.21
C PHE A 384 -2.50 -11.56 -22.55
N GLU A 385 -2.93 -10.95 -23.65
CA GLU A 385 -2.74 -11.46 -25.01
C GLU A 385 -2.22 -10.39 -25.97
N PRO A 386 -1.33 -10.74 -26.91
CA PRO A 386 -0.77 -12.07 -27.10
C PRO A 386 0.34 -12.38 -26.08
N LEU A 387 0.59 -13.67 -25.82
CA LEU A 387 1.78 -14.10 -25.09
C LEU A 387 3.01 -13.93 -25.99
N GLY A 388 4.12 -13.42 -25.46
CA GLY A 388 5.31 -13.05 -26.23
C GLY A 388 5.76 -14.16 -27.19
N GLN A 389 5.94 -13.80 -28.47
CA GLN A 389 6.37 -14.75 -29.51
C GLN A 389 7.88 -14.67 -29.72
N GLY A 390 8.64 -15.50 -28.99
CA GLY A 390 10.10 -15.60 -29.14
C GLY A 390 10.79 -16.11 -27.87
N GLY A 391 12.05 -16.54 -27.96
CA GLY A 391 12.79 -17.10 -26.81
C GLY A 391 12.99 -16.11 -25.65
N ASN A 392 13.39 -14.87 -25.96
CA ASN A 392 13.63 -13.83 -24.95
C ASN A 392 12.33 -13.22 -24.42
N ALA A 393 11.36 -12.88 -25.28
CA ALA A 393 10.06 -12.35 -24.83
C ALA A 393 9.32 -13.31 -23.88
N LYS A 394 9.38 -14.63 -24.16
CA LYS A 394 8.84 -15.66 -23.25
C LYS A 394 9.61 -15.78 -21.93
N HIS A 395 10.89 -15.42 -21.91
CA HIS A 395 11.70 -15.45 -20.69
C HIS A 395 11.32 -14.30 -19.77
N GLU A 396 11.28 -13.08 -20.29
CA GLU A 396 10.92 -11.87 -19.54
C GLU A 396 9.48 -11.95 -19.03
N GLN A 397 8.54 -12.37 -19.88
CA GLN A 397 7.14 -12.56 -19.48
C GLN A 397 6.97 -13.63 -18.39
N ARG A 398 7.72 -14.74 -18.47
CA ARG A 398 7.64 -15.80 -17.44
C ARG A 398 8.13 -15.31 -16.09
N LYS A 399 9.15 -14.46 -16.06
CA LYS A 399 9.63 -13.91 -14.80
C LYS A 399 8.65 -12.88 -14.22
N CYS A 400 7.99 -12.11 -15.08
CA CYS A 400 6.90 -11.19 -14.73
C CYS A 400 5.78 -11.91 -13.98
N LEU A 401 5.32 -12.99 -14.60
CA LEU A 401 4.34 -13.88 -14.01
C LEU A 401 4.89 -14.53 -12.73
N GLN A 402 6.15 -14.94 -12.70
CA GLN A 402 6.78 -15.52 -11.50
C GLN A 402 6.79 -14.54 -10.32
N ALA A 403 7.12 -13.25 -10.50
CA ALA A 403 7.09 -12.31 -9.37
C ALA A 403 5.66 -11.99 -8.91
N ILE A 404 4.71 -11.92 -9.86
CA ILE A 404 3.28 -11.79 -9.55
C ILE A 404 2.83 -13.01 -8.73
N ASP A 405 3.19 -14.23 -9.15
CA ASP A 405 2.87 -15.50 -8.50
C ASP A 405 3.55 -15.68 -7.14
N ASP A 406 4.77 -15.15 -7.01
CA ASP A 406 5.53 -15.27 -5.78
C ASP A 406 5.03 -14.33 -4.69
N LEU A 407 4.50 -13.15 -5.02
CA LEU A 407 4.15 -12.14 -4.01
C LEU A 407 3.19 -12.68 -2.93
N THR A 408 3.50 -12.46 -1.65
CA THR A 408 2.60 -12.86 -0.57
C THR A 408 1.54 -11.79 -0.37
N ILE A 409 0.26 -12.18 -0.32
CA ILE A 409 -0.81 -11.37 0.26
C ILE A 409 -1.19 -11.91 1.62
N ALA A 410 -1.15 -11.05 2.63
CA ALA A 410 -1.49 -11.39 3.99
C ALA A 410 -3.01 -11.42 4.20
N PRO A 411 -3.52 -12.39 4.98
CA PRO A 411 -4.88 -12.36 5.48
C PRO A 411 -5.01 -11.35 6.63
N SER A 412 -6.17 -10.72 6.72
CA SER A 412 -6.56 -9.92 7.87
C SER A 412 -8.07 -9.96 8.05
N THR A 413 -8.48 -10.02 9.32
CA THR A 413 -9.88 -10.02 9.73
C THR A 413 -10.07 -8.95 10.79
N LYS A 414 -11.10 -8.11 10.61
CA LYS A 414 -11.57 -7.15 11.61
C LYS A 414 -12.97 -7.53 12.07
N ILE A 415 -13.21 -7.43 13.38
CA ILE A 415 -14.50 -7.73 13.99
C ILE A 415 -14.94 -6.47 14.74
N PHE A 416 -16.09 -5.92 14.39
CA PHE A 416 -16.64 -4.73 15.02
C PHE A 416 -17.81 -5.16 15.90
N LEU A 417 -17.74 -4.85 17.18
CA LEU A 417 -18.78 -5.10 18.16
C LEU A 417 -19.36 -3.77 18.61
N GLN A 418 -20.61 -3.49 18.23
CA GLN A 418 -21.34 -2.35 18.76
C GLN A 418 -21.83 -2.67 20.17
N THR A 419 -21.43 -1.85 21.13
CA THR A 419 -21.78 -2.01 22.54
C THR A 419 -22.81 -0.98 22.98
N GLN A 420 -23.66 -1.36 23.94
CA GLN A 420 -24.63 -0.43 24.55
C GLN A 420 -23.95 0.71 25.31
N ARG A 421 -22.80 0.42 25.93
CA ARG A 421 -21.99 1.39 26.65
C ARG A 421 -20.50 1.23 26.33
N ARG A 422 -19.75 2.32 26.39
CA ARG A 422 -18.29 2.34 26.37
C ARG A 422 -17.74 1.98 27.76
N PHE A 423 -17.93 0.73 28.18
CA PHE A 423 -17.55 0.28 29.54
C PHE A 423 -16.06 0.44 29.84
N TRP A 424 -15.22 0.49 28.81
CA TRP A 424 -13.79 0.76 28.93
C TRP A 424 -13.47 2.20 29.39
N GLU A 425 -14.45 3.12 29.35
CA GLU A 425 -14.33 4.48 29.91
C GLU A 425 -14.62 4.54 31.42
N ASP A 426 -15.09 3.45 32.02
CA ASP A 426 -15.36 3.39 33.46
C ASP A 426 -14.10 3.68 34.28
N ALA A 427 -14.28 4.17 35.51
CA ALA A 427 -13.18 4.62 36.37
C ALA A 427 -12.09 3.56 36.63
N ASP A 428 -12.44 2.28 36.57
CA ASP A 428 -11.51 1.17 36.76
C ASP A 428 -10.53 1.01 35.58
N TYR A 429 -10.94 1.42 34.37
CA TYR A 429 -10.17 1.31 33.14
C TYR A 429 -9.62 2.66 32.66
N ASN A 430 -10.47 3.68 32.63
CA ASN A 430 -10.19 5.03 32.16
C ASN A 430 -9.56 5.07 30.74
N ILE A 431 -10.04 4.21 29.84
CA ILE A 431 -9.63 4.18 28.44
C ILE A 431 -10.53 5.11 27.64
N GLN A 432 -9.98 6.11 26.98
CA GLN A 432 -10.74 7.10 26.18
C GLN A 432 -10.57 6.92 24.66
N GLY A 433 -9.94 5.82 24.25
CA GLY A 433 -9.57 5.53 22.86
C GLY A 433 -8.31 4.67 22.77
N GLY A 434 -7.78 4.51 21.57
CA GLY A 434 -6.56 3.72 21.32
C GLY A 434 -6.82 2.22 21.28
N PHE A 435 -5.88 1.42 21.79
CA PHE A 435 -5.99 -0.03 21.73
C PHE A 435 -5.18 -0.74 22.82
N SER A 436 -5.63 -1.94 23.18
CA SER A 436 -4.91 -2.90 24.02
C SER A 436 -4.36 -4.04 23.16
N LYS A 437 -3.26 -4.65 23.62
CA LYS A 437 -2.63 -5.82 22.99
C LYS A 437 -2.71 -7.01 23.93
N THR A 438 -2.83 -8.19 23.37
CA THR A 438 -2.91 -9.44 24.13
C THR A 438 -2.26 -10.58 23.36
N ASN A 439 -1.85 -11.61 24.08
CA ASN A 439 -1.39 -12.88 23.51
C ASN A 439 -2.55 -13.86 23.24
N LEU A 440 -3.79 -13.47 23.53
CA LEU A 440 -4.99 -14.19 23.09
C LEU A 440 -5.13 -14.10 21.56
N PRO A 441 -5.79 -15.07 20.90
CA PRO A 441 -6.01 -15.04 19.45
C PRO A 441 -6.64 -13.77 18.89
N ILE A 442 -7.47 -13.04 19.65
CA ILE A 442 -8.01 -11.73 19.26
C ILE A 442 -6.90 -10.68 19.00
N GLY A 443 -5.72 -10.84 19.61
CA GLY A 443 -4.49 -10.06 19.39
C GLY A 443 -4.56 -8.60 19.86
N GLN A 444 -5.57 -7.86 19.41
CA GLN A 444 -5.77 -6.45 19.76
C GLN A 444 -7.24 -6.11 19.92
N ILE A 445 -7.50 -5.20 20.85
CA ILE A 445 -8.80 -4.60 21.12
C ILE A 445 -8.64 -3.11 20.88
N HIS A 446 -9.32 -2.57 19.87
CA HIS A 446 -9.32 -1.14 19.57
C HIS A 446 -10.61 -0.52 20.08
N TYR A 447 -10.47 0.59 20.79
CA TYR A 447 -11.57 1.35 21.37
C TYR A 447 -11.86 2.51 20.43
N VAL A 448 -12.81 2.31 19.52
CA VAL A 448 -13.10 3.29 18.47
C VAL A 448 -13.97 4.38 19.08
N LYS A 449 -13.49 5.62 18.98
CA LYS A 449 -14.23 6.78 19.45
C LYS A 449 -15.37 7.09 18.48
N PRO A 450 -16.58 7.39 18.97
CA PRO A 450 -17.64 7.96 18.15
C PRO A 450 -17.21 9.28 17.51
N ASP A 451 -17.94 9.72 16.48
CA ASP A 451 -17.78 11.07 15.94
C ASP A 451 -17.90 12.12 17.05
N PRO A 452 -17.07 13.19 17.05
CA PRO A 452 -17.06 14.22 18.08
C PRO A 452 -18.42 14.88 18.32
N GLU A 453 -19.24 15.02 17.28
CA GLU A 453 -20.60 15.58 17.40
C GLU A 453 -21.55 14.66 18.16
N TYR A 454 -21.27 13.35 18.21
CA TYR A 454 -22.14 12.35 18.81
C TYR A 454 -21.61 11.81 20.14
N VAL A 455 -20.31 11.96 20.43
CA VAL A 455 -19.65 11.34 21.61
C VAL A 455 -20.32 11.67 22.94
N GLU A 456 -20.78 12.91 23.14
CA GLU A 456 -21.49 13.33 24.36
C GLU A 456 -22.96 12.86 24.39
N SER A 457 -23.54 12.62 23.22
CA SER A 457 -24.96 12.28 23.05
C SER A 457 -25.26 10.78 23.10
N THR A 458 -24.22 9.94 22.97
CA THR A 458 -24.35 8.48 22.99
C THR A 458 -23.44 7.88 24.04
N ASN A 459 -23.90 6.81 24.69
CA ASN A 459 -23.05 5.94 25.49
C ASN A 459 -22.52 4.76 24.69
N GLN A 460 -23.09 4.50 23.50
CA GLN A 460 -22.70 3.35 22.67
C GLN A 460 -21.27 3.53 22.14
N GLY A 461 -20.62 2.42 21.81
CA GLY A 461 -19.28 2.44 21.23
C GLY A 461 -19.03 1.26 20.32
N ILE A 462 -17.87 1.27 19.68
CA ILE A 462 -17.38 0.16 18.87
C ILE A 462 -16.09 -0.36 19.49
N ILE A 463 -16.09 -1.65 19.85
CA ILE A 463 -14.85 -2.41 19.99
C ILE A 463 -14.52 -3.01 18.64
N MET A 464 -13.33 -2.70 18.12
CA MET A 464 -12.79 -3.35 16.94
C MET A 464 -11.68 -4.32 17.35
N VAL A 465 -11.89 -5.61 17.11
CA VAL A 465 -10.83 -6.62 17.17
C VAL A 465 -10.12 -6.63 15.82
N TYR A 466 -8.79 -6.55 15.85
CA TYR A 466 -7.99 -6.50 14.62
C TYR A 466 -6.96 -7.63 14.59
N VAL A 467 -7.21 -8.60 13.72
CA VAL A 467 -6.47 -9.86 13.65
C VAL A 467 -5.71 -9.97 12.32
N TRP A 468 -4.49 -10.51 12.41
CA TRP A 468 -3.58 -10.73 11.29
C TRP A 468 -3.11 -12.19 11.23
N ASN A 469 -2.52 -12.55 10.09
CA ASN A 469 -1.86 -13.84 9.88
C ASN A 469 -2.79 -15.05 10.14
N ASN A 470 -2.29 -16.14 10.73
CA ASN A 470 -3.06 -17.36 10.95
C ASN A 470 -4.32 -17.15 11.79
N ASP A 471 -4.27 -16.29 12.80
CA ASP A 471 -5.44 -16.00 13.64
C ASP A 471 -6.55 -15.33 12.83
N ALA A 472 -6.20 -14.49 11.84
CA ALA A 472 -7.19 -13.90 10.94
C ALA A 472 -7.95 -14.98 10.14
N LEU A 473 -7.24 -16.01 9.69
CA LEU A 473 -7.82 -17.14 8.96
C LEU A 473 -8.81 -17.92 9.83
N ILE A 474 -8.49 -18.12 11.12
CA ILE A 474 -9.36 -18.79 12.08
C ILE A 474 -10.67 -18.02 12.21
N PHE A 475 -10.60 -16.73 12.57
CA PHE A 475 -11.80 -15.92 12.78
C PHE A 475 -12.65 -15.78 11.51
N GLY A 476 -12.05 -15.46 10.36
CA GLY A 476 -12.85 -15.26 9.16
C GLY A 476 -13.35 -16.55 8.49
N SER A 477 -12.96 -17.74 8.99
CA SER A 477 -13.52 -19.03 8.55
C SER A 477 -14.75 -19.47 9.37
N LEU A 478 -14.99 -18.83 10.51
CA LEU A 478 -16.15 -19.10 11.36
C LEU A 478 -17.41 -18.42 10.82
N ARG A 479 -18.59 -18.94 11.21
CA ARG A 479 -19.84 -18.22 10.94
C ARG A 479 -19.92 -16.94 11.79
N PRO A 480 -20.61 -15.87 11.35
CA PRO A 480 -20.66 -14.60 12.08
C PRO A 480 -21.16 -14.72 13.54
N ASP A 481 -22.09 -15.63 13.82
CA ASP A 481 -22.57 -15.93 15.18
C ASP A 481 -21.44 -16.47 16.08
N GLN A 482 -20.63 -17.38 15.54
CA GLN A 482 -19.50 -17.98 16.26
C GLN A 482 -18.37 -16.97 16.46
N VAL A 483 -18.09 -16.13 15.46
CA VAL A 483 -17.08 -15.06 15.58
C VAL A 483 -17.46 -14.09 16.68
N LYS A 484 -18.73 -13.66 16.73
CA LYS A 484 -19.25 -12.79 17.79
C LYS A 484 -19.03 -13.43 19.15
N GLN A 485 -19.41 -14.69 19.32
CA GLN A 485 -19.27 -15.40 20.59
C GLN A 485 -17.80 -15.53 21.02
N GLU A 486 -16.93 -16.01 20.13
CA GLU A 486 -15.50 -16.21 20.41
C GLU A 486 -14.80 -14.88 20.76
N ALA A 487 -15.10 -13.81 20.02
CA ALA A 487 -14.54 -12.49 20.30
C ALA A 487 -14.99 -11.97 21.67
N ILE A 488 -16.27 -12.12 22.02
CA ILE A 488 -16.82 -11.73 23.33
C ILE A 488 -16.13 -12.52 24.46
N GLU A 489 -16.01 -13.84 24.33
CA GLU A 489 -15.38 -14.70 25.34
C GLU A 489 -13.91 -14.30 25.57
N GLN A 490 -13.15 -14.04 24.51
CA GLN A 490 -11.75 -13.61 24.66
C GLN A 490 -11.59 -12.17 25.16
N ILE A 491 -12.51 -11.25 24.81
CA ILE A 491 -12.51 -9.89 25.35
C ILE A 491 -12.84 -9.92 26.85
N ALA A 492 -13.72 -10.83 27.29
CA ALA A 492 -14.15 -10.95 28.69
C ALA A 492 -13.01 -11.27 29.66
N GLU A 493 -11.89 -11.83 29.18
CA GLU A 493 -10.67 -12.04 29.97
C GLU A 493 -10.01 -10.71 30.40
N ILE A 494 -10.30 -9.61 29.69
CA ILE A 494 -9.78 -8.26 29.96
C ILE A 494 -10.90 -7.34 30.46
N HIS A 495 -12.08 -7.45 29.85
CA HIS A 495 -13.26 -6.62 30.09
C HIS A 495 -14.51 -7.49 30.31
N PRO A 496 -14.72 -8.06 31.51
CA PRO A 496 -15.82 -8.97 31.79
C PRO A 496 -17.22 -8.36 31.56
N GLU A 497 -17.35 -7.04 31.56
CA GLU A 497 -18.59 -6.28 31.30
C GLU A 497 -19.17 -6.59 29.92
N ILE A 498 -18.36 -7.04 28.96
CA ILE A 498 -18.83 -7.42 27.62
C ILE A 498 -19.82 -8.60 27.66
N MET A 499 -19.82 -9.39 28.74
CA MET A 499 -20.72 -10.52 28.96
C MET A 499 -22.08 -10.11 29.55
N GLU A 500 -22.26 -8.84 29.92
CA GLU A 500 -23.54 -8.35 30.42
C GLU A 500 -24.66 -8.56 29.38
N GLU A 501 -25.88 -8.82 29.85
CA GLU A 501 -27.01 -9.13 28.99
C GLU A 501 -27.25 -7.99 27.98
N ASN A 502 -27.33 -8.34 26.70
CA ASN A 502 -27.50 -7.41 25.58
C ASN A 502 -26.36 -6.39 25.38
N MET A 503 -25.22 -6.49 26.09
CA MET A 503 -24.12 -5.52 25.99
C MET A 503 -23.63 -5.35 24.55
N VAL A 504 -23.43 -6.44 23.82
CA VAL A 504 -23.09 -6.41 22.38
C VAL A 504 -24.35 -6.50 21.53
N GLU A 505 -24.76 -5.36 20.99
CA GLU A 505 -25.98 -5.19 20.21
C GLU A 505 -25.80 -5.72 18.78
N LYS A 506 -24.65 -5.44 18.16
CA LYS A 506 -24.36 -5.78 16.76
C LYS A 506 -22.93 -6.28 16.60
N SER A 507 -22.72 -7.13 15.59
CA SER A 507 -21.40 -7.62 15.21
C SER A 507 -21.26 -7.58 13.69
N ILE A 508 -20.14 -7.05 13.20
CA ILE A 508 -19.74 -7.07 11.80
C ILE A 508 -18.39 -7.75 11.71
N VAL A 509 -18.24 -8.70 10.79
CA VAL A 509 -16.98 -9.41 10.54
C VAL A 509 -16.52 -9.11 9.12
N HIS A 510 -15.31 -8.60 8.97
CA HIS A 510 -14.70 -8.30 7.69
C HIS A 510 -13.39 -9.05 7.53
N ALA A 511 -13.40 -10.11 6.74
CA ALA A 511 -12.22 -10.87 6.36
C ALA A 511 -11.85 -10.56 4.90
N TRP A 512 -10.75 -9.84 4.68
CA TRP A 512 -10.36 -9.36 3.34
C TRP A 512 -10.11 -10.48 2.33
N TYR A 513 -9.67 -11.64 2.79
CA TYR A 513 -9.41 -12.80 1.95
C TYR A 513 -10.68 -13.53 1.49
N ASN A 514 -11.82 -13.30 2.15
CA ASN A 514 -13.12 -13.80 1.72
C ASN A 514 -13.82 -12.86 0.73
N GLN A 515 -13.29 -11.65 0.50
CA GLN A 515 -13.88 -10.70 -0.43
C GLN A 515 -13.45 -11.03 -1.87
N PRO A 516 -14.36 -11.44 -2.77
CA PRO A 516 -14.00 -11.94 -4.10
C PRO A 516 -13.21 -10.95 -4.97
N SER A 517 -13.41 -9.64 -4.77
CA SER A 517 -12.77 -8.56 -5.53
C SER A 517 -11.41 -8.13 -4.96
N TYR A 518 -10.99 -8.68 -3.82
CA TYR A 518 -9.73 -8.31 -3.15
C TYR A 518 -8.84 -9.52 -2.88
N GLN A 519 -9.43 -10.61 -2.39
CA GLN A 519 -8.78 -11.89 -2.10
C GLN A 519 -7.53 -11.74 -1.22
N GLY A 520 -7.59 -10.83 -0.24
CA GLY A 520 -6.56 -10.61 0.76
C GLY A 520 -6.38 -9.14 1.11
N ALA A 521 -5.65 -8.87 2.21
CA ALA A 521 -5.63 -7.54 2.81
C ALA A 521 -4.52 -6.65 2.23
N PHE A 522 -3.26 -7.10 2.24
CA PHE A 522 -2.11 -6.32 1.76
C PHE A 522 -0.92 -7.23 1.46
N GLY A 523 0.00 -6.74 0.63
CA GLY A 523 1.19 -7.49 0.24
C GLY A 523 2.37 -7.27 1.19
N PHE A 524 3.14 -8.31 1.44
CA PHE A 524 4.46 -8.22 2.09
C PHE A 524 5.48 -9.06 1.34
N MET A 525 6.74 -8.69 1.50
CA MET A 525 7.85 -9.43 0.92
C MET A 525 8.48 -10.41 1.93
N LYS A 526 8.47 -11.69 1.56
CA LYS A 526 9.31 -12.74 2.14
C LYS A 526 10.73 -12.67 1.57
N THR A 527 11.62 -13.45 2.16
CA THR A 527 13.07 -13.40 1.87
C THR A 527 13.43 -13.53 0.39
N SER A 528 12.84 -14.50 -0.33
CA SER A 528 13.11 -14.70 -1.76
C SER A 528 12.40 -13.72 -2.69
N GLN A 529 11.38 -13.00 -2.20
CA GLN A 529 10.52 -12.18 -3.04
C GLN A 529 11.20 -10.87 -3.46
N PHE A 530 12.08 -10.31 -2.64
CA PHE A 530 12.79 -9.06 -2.98
C PHE A 530 13.60 -9.18 -4.27
N ASN A 531 14.28 -10.32 -4.48
CA ASN A 531 15.14 -10.53 -5.65
C ASN A 531 14.33 -10.78 -6.93
N ASN A 532 13.19 -11.48 -6.81
CA ASN A 532 12.32 -11.74 -7.95
C ASN A 532 11.59 -10.47 -8.39
N ILE A 533 11.13 -9.69 -7.41
CA ILE A 533 10.52 -8.38 -7.61
C ILE A 533 11.56 -7.42 -8.20
N SER A 534 12.73 -7.22 -7.59
CA SER A 534 13.75 -6.30 -8.12
C SER A 534 14.20 -6.66 -9.54
N TYR A 535 14.34 -7.96 -9.84
CA TYR A 535 14.61 -8.39 -11.21
C TYR A 535 13.50 -7.99 -12.18
N GLU A 536 12.24 -8.12 -11.78
CA GLU A 536 11.09 -7.73 -12.59
C GLU A 536 10.98 -6.25 -12.89
N TYR A 537 11.28 -5.41 -11.90
CA TYR A 537 11.35 -3.96 -12.11
C TYR A 537 12.48 -3.60 -13.07
N ARG A 538 13.61 -4.34 -13.02
CA ARG A 538 14.71 -4.22 -13.99
C ARG A 538 14.40 -4.81 -15.36
N SER A 539 13.42 -5.71 -15.51
CA SER A 539 13.23 -6.54 -16.72
C SER A 539 11.94 -6.24 -17.50
N ASN A 540 10.95 -5.63 -16.86
CA ASN A 540 9.59 -5.47 -17.41
C ASN A 540 9.00 -4.05 -17.32
N ILE A 541 9.80 -3.04 -16.95
CA ILE A 541 9.51 -1.64 -17.31
C ILE A 541 10.39 -1.27 -18.52
N TYR A 542 10.44 -2.18 -19.49
CA TYR A 542 10.81 -1.82 -20.83
C TYR A 542 9.50 -1.72 -21.59
N SER A 543 9.00 -0.48 -21.69
CA SER A 543 7.99 -0.16 -22.68
C SER A 543 8.51 -0.60 -24.04
N ASP A 544 7.88 -1.64 -24.55
CA ASP A 544 8.12 -2.27 -25.85
C ASP A 544 7.48 -1.44 -26.99
N ASN A 545 7.53 -0.10 -26.90
CA ASN A 545 6.97 0.80 -27.90
C ASN A 545 7.95 1.92 -28.21
N SER A 546 8.72 1.75 -29.29
CA SER A 546 9.57 2.80 -29.85
C SER A 546 8.81 3.75 -30.78
N SER A 547 7.49 3.88 -30.62
CA SER A 547 6.60 4.46 -31.65
C SER A 547 6.06 5.86 -31.38
N PHE A 548 6.11 6.44 -30.17
CA PHE A 548 5.65 7.83 -29.94
C PHE A 548 6.57 8.91 -30.56
N ARG A 549 7.39 8.59 -31.55
CA ARG A 549 8.03 9.65 -32.36
C ARG A 549 7.03 10.21 -33.36
N SER A 550 6.25 11.19 -32.93
CA SER A 550 5.91 12.44 -33.63
C SER A 550 4.45 12.90 -33.46
N LYS A 551 4.23 14.14 -32.98
CA LYS A 551 4.11 15.36 -33.82
C LYS A 551 3.78 16.62 -32.99
N THR A 552 4.73 17.55 -32.93
CA THR A 552 4.64 18.88 -33.55
C THR A 552 3.37 19.72 -33.30
N THR A 553 2.98 19.95 -32.04
CA THR A 553 2.05 21.06 -31.72
C THR A 553 2.49 21.93 -30.52
N ILE A 554 3.53 21.54 -29.77
CA ILE A 554 3.89 22.20 -28.50
C ILE A 554 4.98 23.27 -28.62
N ASP A 555 5.73 23.31 -29.73
CA ASP A 555 6.74 24.37 -29.96
C ASP A 555 6.13 25.78 -30.07
N ASN A 556 4.81 25.90 -30.28
CA ASN A 556 4.12 27.20 -30.40
C ASN A 556 3.45 27.68 -29.10
N LEU A 557 3.47 26.91 -28.00
CA LEU A 557 2.81 27.26 -26.74
C LEU A 557 3.79 27.59 -25.59
N LEU A 558 5.09 27.34 -25.77
CA LEU A 558 6.11 27.52 -24.73
C LEU A 558 6.91 28.84 -24.82
N THR A 559 6.57 29.77 -25.71
CA THR A 559 7.33 31.03 -25.88
C THR A 559 6.74 32.27 -25.25
N GLU A 560 5.49 32.26 -24.76
CA GLU A 560 4.95 33.44 -24.08
C GLU A 560 4.15 33.08 -22.83
N THR A 561 4.52 33.76 -21.74
CA THR A 561 3.82 33.86 -20.44
C THR A 561 3.90 32.65 -19.50
N LEU A 562 4.86 32.70 -18.57
CA LEU A 562 4.65 32.64 -17.10
C LEU A 562 6.00 32.51 -16.38
N TRP A 563 6.77 33.60 -16.41
CA TRP A 563 7.86 33.84 -15.48
C TRP A 563 7.85 35.34 -15.13
N GLU A 564 7.15 35.73 -14.07
CA GLU A 564 7.64 36.78 -13.19
C GLU A 564 7.29 36.44 -11.74
N PRO A 565 8.25 36.58 -10.80
CA PRO A 565 8.07 36.22 -9.41
C PRO A 565 7.50 37.37 -8.58
N MET A 566 6.51 37.08 -7.73
CA MET A 566 6.31 37.75 -6.44
C MET A 566 5.81 36.73 -5.40
#